data_AF-A0A7X7WS68-F1
#
_entry.id   AF-A0A7X7WS68-F1
#
_cell.length_a   1.000
_cell.length_b   1.000
_cell.length_c   1.000
_cell.angle_alpha   90.00
_cell.angle_beta   90.00
_cell.angle_gamma   90.00
#
_symmetry.space_group_name_H-M   'P 1'
#
loop_
_entity.id
_entity.type
_entity.pdbx_description
1 polymer ?
#
loop_
_entity_poly.entity_id
_entity_poly.type
_entity_poly.pdbx_seq_one_letter_code
_entity_poly.pdbx_strand_id
1 'polypeptide(L)' 'MRIFSSLLLILLLFTAPAFATAQFSELLDYNGKPERMFSVPLESYFSAGHPKPDMFRGPMCTACWRGYVGKWKIMD' A
#
# COMPACT_ATOMS: atom_id res chain seq x y z
N MET A 1 16.06 -16.46 -36.76
CA MET A 1 16.81 -15.54 -35.86
C MET A 1 15.89 -14.62 -35.04
N ARG A 2 14.84 -14.01 -35.61
CA ARG A 2 13.97 -13.07 -34.88
C ARG A 2 13.17 -13.72 -33.73
N ILE A 3 12.59 -14.91 -33.94
CA ILE A 3 11.77 -15.61 -32.92
C ILE A 3 12.61 -16.06 -31.71
N PHE A 4 13.80 -16.62 -31.95
CA PHE A 4 14.73 -17.01 -30.88
C PHE A 4 15.18 -15.81 -30.04
N SER A 5 15.45 -14.67 -30.68
CA SER A 5 15.78 -13.43 -29.99
C SER A 5 14.63 -12.91 -29.15
N SER A 6 13.38 -12.99 -29.65
CA SER A 6 12.19 -12.62 -28.89
C SER A 6 11.92 -13.55 -27.70
N LEU A 7 12.10 -14.87 -27.86
CA LEU A 7 11.93 -15.86 -26.78
C LEU A 7 12.98 -15.68 -25.68
N LEU A 8 14.23 -15.41 -26.06
CA LEU A 8 15.31 -15.12 -25.11
C LEU A 8 15.03 -13.83 -24.31
N LEU A 9 14.51 -12.80 -24.97
CA LEU A 9 14.16 -11.54 -24.30
C LEU A 9 13.01 -11.73 -23.29
N ILE A 10 11.98 -12.51 -23.66
CA ILE A 10 10.88 -12.84 -22.74
C ILE A 10 11.40 -13.62 -21.53
N LEU A 11 12.25 -14.63 -21.74
CA LEU A 11 12.81 -15.42 -20.65
C LEU A 11 13.62 -14.57 -19.65
N LEU A 12 14.40 -13.61 -20.15
CA LEU A 12 15.19 -12.69 -19.32
C LEU A 12 14.32 -11.72 -18.50
N LEU A 13 13.15 -11.32 -19.02
CA LEU A 13 12.20 -10.46 -18.30
C LEU A 13 11.46 -11.21 -17.18
N PHE A 14 11.25 -12.53 -17.33
CA PHE A 14 10.59 -13.36 -16.32
C PHE A 14 11.48 -13.70 -15.11
N THR A 15 12.81 -13.57 -15.23
CA THR A 15 13.75 -13.87 -14.13
C THR A 15 14.06 -12.68 -13.22
N ALA A 16 13.49 -11.50 -13.48
CA ALA A 16 13.72 -10.34 -12.63
C ALA A 16 13.12 -10.56 -11.23
N PRO A 17 13.88 -10.33 -10.14
CA PRO A 17 13.35 -10.46 -8.80
C PRO A 17 12.28 -9.38 -8.55
N ALA A 18 11.06 -9.80 -8.26
CA ALA A 18 10.00 -8.91 -7.78
C ALA A 18 10.16 -8.72 -6.26
N PHE A 19 10.45 -7.51 -5.82
CA PHE A 19 10.50 -7.18 -4.40
C PHE A 19 9.11 -6.77 -3.90
N ALA A 20 8.58 -7.47 -2.91
CA ALA A 20 7.38 -7.02 -2.21
C ALA A 20 7.71 -5.80 -1.36
N THR A 21 6.92 -4.73 -1.49
CA THR A 21 7.03 -3.58 -0.60
C THR A 21 6.17 -3.81 0.64
N ALA A 22 6.76 -3.76 1.83
CA ALA A 22 5.99 -3.83 3.08
C ALA A 22 5.17 -2.55 3.29
N GLN A 23 3.91 -2.69 3.72
CA GLN A 23 3.05 -1.55 4.00
C GLN A 23 3.43 -0.88 5.33
N PHE A 24 3.37 0.47 5.37
CA PHE A 24 3.39 1.19 6.65
C PHE A 24 2.14 0.89 7.47
N SER A 25 2.33 0.38 8.70
CA SER A 25 1.25 0.14 9.64
C SER A 25 0.61 1.45 10.11
N GLU A 26 -0.69 1.39 10.36
CA GLU A 26 -1.43 2.38 11.14
C GLU A 26 -1.26 2.13 12.64
N LEU A 27 -1.60 3.12 13.46
CA LEU A 27 -1.49 3.04 14.91
C LEU A 27 -2.87 2.84 15.53
N LEU A 28 -3.04 1.81 16.36
CA LEU A 28 -4.24 1.56 17.13
C LEU A 28 -3.94 1.76 18.62
N ASP A 29 -4.61 2.71 19.26
CA ASP A 29 -4.64 2.82 20.71
C ASP A 29 -5.64 1.81 21.26
N TYR A 30 -5.12 0.71 21.82
CA TYR A 30 -5.88 -0.33 22.48
C TYR A 30 -5.54 -0.36 23.96
N ASN A 31 -6.50 -0.01 24.82
CA ASN A 31 -6.32 0.05 26.27
C ASN A 31 -5.12 0.91 26.72
N GLY A 32 -4.88 2.05 26.05
CA GLY A 32 -3.78 2.96 26.35
C GLY A 32 -2.42 2.51 25.80
N LYS A 33 -2.38 1.44 24.99
CA LYS A 33 -1.17 0.92 24.36
C LYS A 33 -1.22 1.10 22.84
N PRO A 34 -0.18 1.69 22.22
CA PRO A 34 -0.12 1.80 20.78
C PRO A 34 0.29 0.46 20.14
N GLU A 35 -0.62 -0.12 19.36
CA GLU A 35 -0.41 -1.32 18.56
C GLU A 35 -0.29 -0.99 17.07
N ARG A 36 0.40 -1.85 16.33
CA ARG A 36 0.47 -1.74 14.86
C ARG A 36 -0.72 -2.43 14.22
N MET A 37 -1.40 -1.72 13.34
CA MET A 37 -2.55 -2.20 12.60
C MET A 37 -2.26 -2.14 11.09
N PHE A 38 -2.53 -3.23 10.37
CA PHE A 38 -2.31 -3.30 8.90
C PHE A 38 -3.61 -3.24 8.08
N SER A 39 -4.76 -3.16 8.75
CA SER A 39 -6.00 -2.72 8.11
C SER A 39 -5.97 -1.22 7.82
N VAL A 40 -6.82 -0.80 6.89
CA VAL A 40 -6.83 0.56 6.31
C VAL A 40 -8.25 1.15 6.35
N PRO A 41 -8.79 1.50 7.54
CA PRO A 41 -10.22 1.72 7.70
C PRO A 41 -10.80 2.84 6.83
N LEU A 42 -10.05 3.91 6.54
CA LEU A 42 -10.56 4.98 5.65
C LEU A 42 -10.64 4.54 4.18
N GLU A 43 -9.94 3.49 3.74
CA GLU A 43 -10.02 3.05 2.35
C GLU A 43 -11.41 2.48 2.03
N SER A 44 -12.06 1.79 2.97
CA SER A 44 -13.46 1.39 2.83
C SER A 44 -14.39 2.60 2.73
N TYR A 45 -14.12 3.65 3.51
CA TYR A 45 -14.88 4.91 3.45
C TYR A 45 -14.70 5.60 2.09
N PHE A 46 -13.47 5.77 1.59
CA PHE A 46 -13.24 6.39 0.29
C PHE A 46 -13.81 5.57 -0.87
N SER A 47 -13.76 4.25 -0.77
CA SER A 47 -14.34 3.33 -1.77
C SER A 47 -15.86 3.42 -1.84
N ALA A 48 -16.53 3.92 -0.79
CA ALA A 48 -17.98 4.12 -0.76
C ALA A 48 -18.45 5.42 -1.44
N GLY A 49 -17.58 6.10 -2.19
CA GLY A 49 -17.91 7.33 -2.92
C GLY A 49 -17.55 8.62 -2.19
N HIS A 50 -16.89 8.52 -1.04
CA HIS A 50 -16.38 9.69 -0.32
C HIS A 50 -15.03 10.13 -0.94
N PRO A 51 -14.90 11.38 -1.41
CA PRO A 51 -13.68 11.83 -2.07
C PRO A 51 -12.51 11.85 -1.09
N LYS A 52 -11.38 11.32 -1.54
CA LYS A 52 -10.12 11.34 -0.78
C LYS A 52 -9.52 12.76 -0.79
N PRO A 53 -9.10 13.32 0.35
CA PRO A 53 -8.48 14.64 0.42
C PRO A 53 -7.23 14.76 -0.47
N ASP A 54 -7.05 15.91 -1.13
CA ASP A 54 -5.91 16.12 -2.04
C ASP A 54 -4.55 16.04 -1.34
N MET A 55 -4.48 16.39 -0.06
CA MET A 55 -3.25 16.23 0.74
C MET A 55 -2.76 14.77 0.83
N PHE A 56 -3.64 13.78 0.63
CA PHE A 56 -3.25 12.36 0.59
C PHE A 56 -2.71 11.93 -0.78
N ARG A 57 -2.63 12.85 -1.76
CA ARG A 57 -2.10 12.60 -3.10
C ARG A 57 -0.64 13.07 -3.27
N GLY A 58 0.05 13.34 -2.15
CA GLY A 58 1.46 13.75 -2.12
C GLY A 58 2.44 12.70 -2.69
N PRO A 59 3.76 12.90 -2.56
CA PRO A 59 4.75 12.00 -3.14
C PRO A 59 4.51 10.54 -2.71
N MET A 60 4.35 9.68 -3.71
CA MET A 60 3.93 8.30 -3.51
C MET A 60 5.11 7.44 -3.04
N CYS A 61 5.14 7.12 -1.76
CA CYS A 61 5.90 5.97 -1.28
C CYS A 61 5.05 4.72 -1.50
N THR A 62 5.56 3.68 -2.17
CA THR A 62 4.81 2.44 -2.42
C THR A 62 4.38 1.74 -1.12
N ALA A 63 5.16 1.88 -0.04
CA ALA A 63 4.80 1.42 1.31
C ALA A 63 3.64 2.23 1.93
N CYS A 64 3.46 3.49 1.50
CA CYS A 64 2.41 4.41 1.94
C CYS A 64 1.52 4.85 0.77
N TRP A 65 1.08 3.93 -0.08
CA TRP A 65 0.23 4.22 -1.25
C TRP A 65 -1.08 4.97 -0.91
N ARG A 66 -1.50 4.96 0.37
CA ARG A 66 -2.66 5.71 0.86
C ARG A 66 -2.40 7.21 1.02
N GLY A 67 -1.14 7.62 1.14
CA GLY A 67 -0.76 9.02 1.40
C GLY A 67 -1.10 9.53 2.81
N TYR A 68 -1.43 8.65 3.75
CA TYR A 68 -1.59 8.96 5.17
C TYR A 68 -1.21 7.76 6.04
N VAL A 69 -0.93 8.02 7.32
CA VAL A 69 -0.84 7.01 8.39
C VAL A 69 -1.89 7.36 9.44
N GLY A 70 -2.88 6.49 9.62
CA GLY A 70 -3.97 6.69 10.57
C GLY A 70 -3.54 6.41 12.00
N LYS A 71 -4.14 7.14 12.95
CA LYS A 71 -4.15 6.81 14.38
C LYS A 71 -5.59 6.61 14.83
N TRP A 72 -5.87 5.45 15.41
CA TRP A 72 -7.21 4.99 15.73
C TRP A 72 -7.32 4.71 17.22
N LYS A 73 -8.54 4.80 17.74
CA LYS A 73 -8.89 4.43 19.11
C LYS A 73 -10.21 3.68 19.06
N ILE A 74 -10.30 2.58 19.80
CA ILE A 74 -11.57 1.88 20.01
C ILE A 74 -12.36 2.66 21.06
N MET A 75 -13.61 2.96 20.74
CA MET A 75 -14.56 3.63 21.62
C MET A 75 -15.70 2.65 21.93
N ASP A 76 -16.14 2.63 23.19
CA ASP A 76 -17.32 1.89 23.64
C ASP A 76 -18.62 2.67 23.37
#